data_AF-A0A813MWL4-F1
#
_entry.id   AF-A0A813MWL4-F1
#
_cell.length_a   1.000
_cell.length_b   1.000
_cell.length_c   1.000
_cell.angle_alpha   90.00
_cell.angle_beta   90.00
_cell.angle_gamma   90.00
#
_symmetry.space_group_name_H-M   'P 1'
#
loop_
_entity.id
_entity.type
_entity.pdbx_description
1 polymer ?
#
loop_
_entity_poly.entity_id
_entity_poly.type
_entity_poly.pdbx_seq_one_letter_code
_entity_poly.pdbx_strand_id
1 'polypeptide(L)'
;MLQFIEMLSRYPAYDRLINILYEDLSNAKTEHGVWKLPNGDKYYQLCLEYHTTTTMTAENIHELGKKHVERIQNEMRNILKEKQIETWHDFRTSIINFEHNIDQKYENIEENRAKIMDDYAKIIENIDNEMYKYFSSACRPAEKCVVERVPHFKEATTPLAYYFPAALDGKTPGTFFINLRNIDEISKFKMNTLAYHEAVPGHHFQISIAQSLKHLPFFRRMVPFTAYMEGWALYTEQLAAEEGFHQSWYSYLGYLDYQLMRSCRLVVDTGIHWKRWSREQTIDYMMENTCMNKEEIITEVERYFVFPGQACSYMIGCQTILSLREKAQLALGDKFDLKKFHDGIKNNNSYNLLN
;
A
#
# COMPACT_ATOMS: atom_id res chain seq x y z
N MET A 1 26.66 -10.10 9.08
CA MET A 1 27.20 -10.90 7.96
C MET A 1 27.89 -12.18 8.44
N LEU A 2 28.90 -12.12 9.32
CA LEU A 2 29.57 -13.31 9.89
C LEU A 2 28.65 -14.25 10.71
N GLN A 3 27.74 -13.72 11.54
CA GLN A 3 26.76 -14.54 12.29
C GLN A 3 25.68 -15.21 11.41
N PHE A 4 25.42 -14.68 10.21
CA PHE A 4 24.43 -15.23 9.28
C PHE A 4 25.03 -16.39 8.47
N ILE A 5 26.34 -16.34 8.20
CA ILE A 5 27.12 -17.39 7.54
C ILE A 5 27.29 -18.62 8.47
N GLU A 6 27.52 -18.42 9.78
CA GLU A 6 27.59 -19.54 10.73
C GLU A 6 26.26 -20.29 10.89
N MET A 7 25.12 -19.60 10.81
CA MET A 7 23.79 -20.22 10.94
C MET A 7 23.40 -21.06 9.70
N LEU A 8 23.84 -20.66 8.51
CA LEU A 8 23.58 -21.37 7.25
C LEU A 8 24.43 -22.63 7.07
N SER A 9 25.61 -22.69 7.69
CA SER A 9 26.46 -23.90 7.73
C SER A 9 25.78 -25.13 8.37
N ARG A 10 24.65 -24.93 9.06
CA ARG A 10 23.80 -26.00 9.64
C ARG A 10 22.70 -26.51 8.70
N TYR A 11 22.56 -25.93 7.50
CA TYR A 11 21.55 -26.33 6.52
C TYR A 11 22.18 -26.59 5.15
N PRO A 12 22.70 -27.81 4.89
CA PRO A 12 23.36 -28.16 3.64
C PRO A 12 22.55 -27.87 2.37
N ALA A 13 21.22 -27.75 2.48
CA ALA A 13 20.35 -27.34 1.38
C ALA A 13 20.54 -25.87 0.97
N TYR A 14 20.70 -24.95 1.93
CA TYR A 14 20.94 -23.53 1.63
C TYR A 14 22.33 -23.30 1.07
N ASP A 15 23.35 -23.99 1.59
CA ASP A 15 24.71 -23.91 1.02
C ASP A 15 24.74 -24.38 -0.44
N ARG A 16 24.03 -25.47 -0.76
CA ARG A 16 23.88 -25.93 -2.15
C ARG A 16 23.18 -24.89 -3.02
N LEU A 17 22.09 -24.28 -2.54
CA LEU A 17 21.39 -23.22 -3.28
C LEU A 17 22.30 -22.02 -3.52
N ILE A 18 23.01 -21.55 -2.49
CA ILE A 18 23.94 -20.42 -2.57
C ILE A 18 25.05 -20.71 -3.58
N ASN A 19 25.64 -21.91 -3.55
CA ASN A 19 26.68 -22.30 -4.50
C ASN A 19 26.17 -22.30 -5.94
N ILE A 20 24.98 -22.86 -6.20
CA ILE A 20 24.35 -22.83 -7.53
C ILE A 20 24.14 -21.39 -8.01
N LEU A 21 23.66 -20.50 -7.13
CA LEU A 21 23.45 -19.08 -7.46
C LEU A 21 24.77 -18.35 -7.74
N TYR A 22 25.85 -18.65 -7.02
CA TYR A 22 27.18 -18.06 -7.27
C TYR A 22 27.80 -18.56 -8.58
N GLU A 23 27.68 -19.85 -8.89
CA GLU A 23 28.15 -20.43 -10.15
C GLU A 23 27.43 -19.78 -11.35
N ASP A 24 26.12 -19.54 -11.23
CA ASP A 24 25.32 -18.95 -12.29
C ASP A 24 25.40 -17.40 -12.36
N LEU A 25 26.02 -16.75 -11.38
CA LEU A 25 26.08 -15.27 -11.31
C LEU A 25 26.73 -14.66 -12.56
N SER A 26 27.69 -15.35 -13.17
CA SER A 26 28.35 -14.90 -14.42
C SER A 26 27.40 -14.89 -15.64
N ASN A 27 26.30 -15.64 -15.59
CA ASN A 27 25.26 -15.65 -16.63
C ASN A 27 24.17 -14.58 -16.39
N ALA A 28 24.16 -13.93 -15.22
CA ALA A 28 23.18 -12.91 -14.87
C ALA A 28 23.36 -11.65 -15.73
N LYS A 29 22.32 -11.26 -16.47
CA LYS A 29 22.32 -10.04 -17.30
C LYS A 29 21.99 -8.80 -16.47
N THR A 30 22.59 -7.67 -16.84
CA THR A 30 22.37 -6.33 -16.26
C THR A 30 21.14 -5.59 -16.79
N GLU A 31 20.45 -6.15 -17.79
CA GLU A 31 19.11 -5.68 -18.19
C GLU A 31 18.11 -6.26 -17.20
N HIS A 32 17.31 -5.43 -16.53
CA HIS A 32 16.56 -5.88 -15.35
C HIS A 32 15.04 -6.05 -15.56
N GLY A 33 14.45 -5.56 -16.64
CA GLY A 33 13.01 -5.73 -16.92
C GLY A 33 12.66 -7.03 -17.66
N VAL A 34 11.43 -7.52 -17.46
CA VAL A 34 10.91 -8.75 -18.11
C VAL A 34 10.82 -8.66 -19.63
N TRP A 35 10.85 -7.45 -20.20
CA TRP A 35 10.93 -7.22 -21.65
C TRP A 35 12.13 -7.91 -22.32
N LYS A 36 13.17 -8.24 -21.55
CA LYS A 36 14.36 -8.98 -22.05
C LYS A 36 14.10 -10.47 -22.30
N LEU A 37 13.02 -11.02 -21.74
CA LEU A 37 12.66 -12.42 -21.85
C LEU A 37 12.02 -12.70 -23.23
N PRO A 38 12.06 -13.95 -23.73
CA PRO A 38 11.27 -14.32 -24.91
C PRO A 38 9.79 -14.00 -24.70
N ASN A 39 9.18 -13.22 -25.60
CA ASN A 39 7.81 -12.69 -25.47
C ASN A 39 7.59 -11.85 -24.18
N GLY A 40 8.61 -11.14 -23.73
CA GLY A 40 8.60 -10.36 -22.49
C GLY A 40 7.48 -9.30 -22.41
N ASP A 41 7.10 -8.73 -23.55
CA ASP A 41 5.96 -7.81 -23.69
C ASP A 41 4.62 -8.50 -23.36
N LYS A 42 4.37 -9.68 -23.95
CA LYS A 42 3.16 -10.49 -23.66
C LYS A 42 3.17 -11.00 -22.22
N TYR A 43 4.33 -11.42 -21.72
CA TYR A 43 4.48 -11.84 -20.33
C TYR A 43 4.15 -10.68 -19.38
N TYR A 44 4.66 -9.47 -19.63
CA TYR A 44 4.35 -8.33 -18.79
C TYR A 44 2.87 -7.94 -18.84
N GLN A 45 2.25 -7.96 -20.02
CA GLN A 45 0.81 -7.73 -20.15
C GLN A 45 0.00 -8.76 -19.34
N LEU A 46 0.40 -10.04 -19.37
CA LEU A 46 -0.21 -11.07 -18.53
C LEU A 46 0.00 -10.82 -17.04
N CYS A 47 1.18 -10.36 -16.61
CA CYS A 47 1.44 -9.99 -15.23
C CYS A 47 0.55 -8.81 -14.78
N LEU A 48 0.38 -7.80 -15.63
CA LEU A 48 -0.55 -6.70 -15.39
C LEU A 48 -1.97 -7.24 -15.24
N GLU A 49 -2.47 -8.02 -16.19
CA GLU A 49 -3.81 -8.63 -16.12
C GLU A 49 -3.99 -9.48 -14.86
N TYR A 50 -3.00 -10.28 -14.48
CA TYR A 50 -3.04 -11.11 -13.28
C TYR A 50 -3.16 -10.30 -11.99
N HIS A 51 -2.34 -9.26 -11.83
CA HIS A 51 -2.29 -8.47 -10.60
C HIS A 51 -3.38 -7.40 -10.51
N THR A 52 -3.68 -6.77 -11.63
CA THR A 52 -4.59 -5.62 -11.72
C THR A 52 -6.01 -6.02 -12.07
N THR A 53 -6.20 -7.22 -12.63
CA THR A 53 -7.45 -7.71 -13.22
C THR A 53 -7.96 -6.88 -14.41
N THR A 54 -7.18 -5.91 -14.90
CA THR A 54 -7.56 -5.03 -16.02
C THR A 54 -6.95 -5.44 -17.35
N THR A 55 -7.63 -5.04 -18.42
CA THR A 55 -7.15 -5.14 -19.81
C THR A 55 -6.47 -3.85 -20.28
N MET A 56 -6.18 -2.90 -19.38
CA MET A 56 -5.40 -1.71 -19.74
C MET A 56 -4.02 -2.13 -20.24
N THR A 57 -3.55 -1.43 -21.27
CA THR A 57 -2.18 -1.60 -21.76
C THR A 57 -1.19 -0.98 -20.77
N ALA A 58 0.04 -1.48 -20.76
CA ALA A 58 1.15 -0.87 -20.01
C ALA A 58 1.31 0.63 -20.29
N GLU A 59 1.11 1.05 -21.54
CA GLU A 59 1.15 2.46 -21.94
C GLU A 59 0.07 3.29 -21.24
N ASN A 60 -1.18 2.81 -21.22
CA ASN A 60 -2.28 3.52 -20.57
C ASN A 60 -2.07 3.59 -19.06
N ILE A 61 -1.52 2.54 -18.44
CA ILE A 61 -1.19 2.52 -17.01
C ILE A 61 -0.08 3.54 -16.70
N HIS A 62 0.95 3.62 -17.55
CA HIS A 62 2.05 4.57 -17.39
C HIS A 62 1.57 6.03 -17.42
N GLU A 63 0.77 6.39 -18.43
CA GLU A 63 0.24 7.75 -18.57
C GLU A 63 -0.79 8.09 -17.48
N LEU A 64 -1.60 7.12 -17.05
CA LEU A 64 -2.49 7.29 -15.89
C LEU A 64 -1.67 7.60 -14.62
N GLY A 65 -0.58 6.88 -14.39
CA GLY A 65 0.34 7.14 -13.28
C GLY A 65 0.88 8.56 -13.29
N LYS A 66 1.41 9.01 -14.43
CA LYS A 66 1.93 10.39 -14.59
C LYS A 66 0.87 11.45 -14.31
N LYS A 67 -0.36 11.25 -14.80
CA LYS A 67 -1.49 12.15 -14.52
C LYS A 67 -1.83 12.21 -13.03
N HIS A 68 -1.81 11.08 -12.32
CA HIS A 68 -2.06 11.07 -10.88
C HIS A 68 -0.93 11.73 -10.10
N VAL A 69 0.33 11.46 -10.44
CA VAL A 69 1.51 12.12 -9.86
C VAL A 69 1.38 13.64 -9.98
N GLU A 70 1.16 14.15 -11.19
CA GLU A 70 1.01 15.59 -11.42
C GLU A 70 -0.16 16.20 -10.62
N ARG A 71 -1.33 15.53 -10.63
CA ARG A 71 -2.51 15.99 -9.88
C ARG A 71 -2.23 16.12 -8.39
N ILE A 72 -1.64 15.08 -7.79
CA ILE A 72 -1.38 15.04 -6.34
C ILE A 72 -0.32 16.06 -5.95
N GLN A 73 0.76 16.19 -6.74
CA GLN A 73 1.77 17.21 -6.49
C GLN A 73 1.19 18.63 -6.57
N ASN A 74 0.31 18.90 -7.54
CA ASN A 74 -0.40 20.19 -7.61
C ASN A 74 -1.28 20.43 -6.38
N GLU A 75 -1.99 19.41 -5.90
CA GLU A 75 -2.81 19.49 -4.70
C GLU A 75 -1.97 19.80 -3.45
N MET A 76 -0.84 19.11 -3.26
CA MET A 76 0.10 19.40 -2.19
C MET A 76 0.63 20.84 -2.27
N ARG A 77 1.09 21.29 -3.44
CA ARG A 77 1.57 22.67 -3.64
C ARG A 77 0.49 23.71 -3.29
N ASN A 78 -0.76 23.46 -3.66
CA ASN A 78 -1.87 24.35 -3.35
C ASN A 78 -2.13 24.45 -1.84
N ILE A 79 -2.12 23.34 -1.13
CA ILE A 79 -2.27 23.32 0.34
C ILE A 79 -1.12 24.08 1.00
N LEU A 80 0.13 23.79 0.60
CA LEU A 80 1.31 24.45 1.15
C LEU A 80 1.26 25.96 0.91
N LYS A 81 0.83 26.38 -0.28
CA LYS A 81 0.63 27.79 -0.62
C LYS A 81 -0.45 28.45 0.23
N GLU A 82 -1.59 27.78 0.42
CA GLU A 82 -2.68 28.27 1.28
C GLU A 82 -2.22 28.43 2.74
N LYS A 83 -1.39 27.51 3.23
CA LYS A 83 -0.78 27.56 4.57
C LYS A 83 0.45 28.45 4.65
N GLN A 84 0.78 29.17 3.58
CA GLN A 84 1.88 30.14 3.51
C GLN A 84 3.25 29.52 3.84
N ILE A 85 3.45 28.25 3.50
CA ILE A 85 4.74 27.59 3.64
C ILE A 85 5.67 28.12 2.55
N GLU A 86 6.82 28.70 2.93
CA GLU A 86 7.74 29.38 2.00
C GLU A 86 8.19 28.45 0.85
N THR A 87 8.43 27.18 1.16
CA THR A 87 8.87 26.16 0.20
C THR A 87 7.74 25.51 -0.59
N TRP A 88 6.52 26.09 -0.62
CA TRP A 88 5.35 25.50 -1.29
C TRP A 88 5.57 25.07 -2.75
N HIS A 89 6.47 25.75 -3.47
CA HIS A 89 6.81 25.47 -4.87
C HIS A 89 7.63 24.19 -5.01
N ASP A 90 8.43 23.86 -4.00
CA ASP A 90 9.14 22.60 -3.82
C ASP A 90 8.50 21.80 -2.68
N PHE A 91 7.35 21.19 -3.01
CA PHE A 91 6.56 20.44 -2.04
C PHE A 91 7.40 19.36 -1.33
N ARG A 92 8.38 18.75 -2.01
CA ARG A 92 9.23 17.70 -1.43
C ARG A 92 10.05 18.23 -0.28
N THR A 93 10.70 19.38 -0.47
CA THR A 93 11.43 20.04 0.63
C THR A 93 10.48 20.37 1.78
N SER A 94 9.25 20.82 1.53
CA SER A 94 8.27 21.05 2.60
C SER A 94 7.93 19.76 3.37
N ILE A 95 7.61 18.65 2.67
CA ILE A 95 7.23 17.39 3.32
C ILE A 95 8.41 16.79 4.08
N ILE A 96 9.61 16.78 3.50
CA ILE A 96 10.83 16.30 4.18
C ILE A 96 11.11 17.13 5.44
N ASN A 97 10.95 18.45 5.38
CA ASN A 97 11.09 19.30 6.56
C ASN A 97 10.05 18.98 7.66
N PHE A 98 8.83 18.62 7.28
CA PHE A 98 7.81 18.18 8.24
C PHE A 98 8.12 16.81 8.83
N GLU A 99 8.71 15.91 8.06
CA GLU A 99 9.23 14.65 8.60
C GLU A 99 10.35 14.89 9.60
N HIS A 100 11.19 15.91 9.42
CA HIS A 100 12.21 16.25 10.41
C HIS A 100 11.72 17.17 11.54
N ASN A 101 10.45 17.59 11.52
CA ASN A 101 9.89 18.41 12.59
C ASN A 101 9.67 17.57 13.85
N ILE A 102 10.23 18.03 14.97
CA ILE A 102 10.13 17.36 16.28
C ILE A 102 8.68 17.11 16.71
N ASP A 103 7.75 18.00 16.36
CA ASP A 103 6.34 17.84 16.70
C ASP A 103 5.70 16.66 15.97
N GLN A 104 6.25 16.30 14.79
CA GLN A 104 5.81 15.17 13.96
C GLN A 104 6.54 13.86 14.26
N LYS A 105 7.52 13.89 15.16
CA LYS A 105 8.30 12.72 15.57
C LYS A 105 7.96 12.25 16.97
N TYR A 106 8.31 11.00 17.22
CA TYR A 106 8.46 10.46 18.57
C TYR A 106 9.94 10.47 18.90
N GLU A 107 10.30 10.71 20.15
CA GLU A 107 11.68 10.53 20.59
C GLU A 107 12.07 9.05 20.45
N ASN A 108 13.30 8.77 19.99
CA ASN A 108 13.75 7.41 19.71
C ASN A 108 14.17 6.65 20.98
N ILE A 109 13.22 6.46 21.91
CA ILE A 109 13.36 5.77 23.19
C ILE A 109 12.36 4.61 23.28
N GLU A 110 12.69 3.55 24.05
CA GLU A 110 11.88 2.32 24.12
C GLU A 110 10.45 2.57 24.62
N GLU A 111 10.27 3.52 25.53
CA GLU A 111 8.99 3.93 26.09
C GLU A 111 8.00 4.41 25.00
N ASN A 112 8.52 5.03 23.93
CA ASN A 112 7.69 5.52 22.84
C ASN A 112 7.16 4.40 21.94
N ARG A 113 7.73 3.18 21.98
CA ARG A 113 7.21 2.06 21.19
C ARG A 113 5.79 1.66 21.63
N ALA A 114 5.55 1.60 22.94
CA ALA A 114 4.21 1.37 23.49
C ALA A 114 3.27 2.52 23.14
N LYS A 115 3.74 3.77 23.28
CA LYS A 115 2.96 4.96 22.93
C LYS A 115 2.53 4.99 21.47
N ILE A 116 3.40 4.59 20.54
CA ILE A 116 3.08 4.54 19.10
C ILE A 116 1.96 3.54 18.84
N MET A 117 2.01 2.35 19.46
CA MET A 117 0.95 1.35 19.34
C MET A 117 -0.38 1.85 19.92
N ASP A 118 -0.35 2.53 21.08
CA ASP A 118 -1.53 3.13 21.69
C ASP A 118 -2.13 4.24 20.81
N ASP A 119 -1.29 5.07 20.20
CA ASP A 119 -1.74 6.15 19.32
C ASP A 119 -2.39 5.57 18.04
N TYR A 120 -1.84 4.50 17.45
CA TYR A 120 -2.50 3.76 16.37
C TYR A 120 -3.83 3.14 16.81
N ALA A 121 -3.89 2.50 17.99
CA ALA A 121 -5.12 1.92 18.51
C ALA A 121 -6.22 2.97 18.69
N LYS A 122 -5.87 4.17 19.18
CA LYS A 122 -6.80 5.32 19.29
C LYS A 122 -7.29 5.80 17.93
N ILE A 123 -6.40 5.91 16.93
CA ILE A 123 -6.79 6.29 15.57
C ILE A 123 -7.82 5.29 15.00
N ILE A 124 -7.58 3.99 15.19
CA ILE A 124 -8.47 2.91 14.74
C ILE A 124 -9.82 2.98 15.46
N GLU A 125 -9.83 3.14 16.79
CA GLU A 125 -11.05 3.25 17.58
C GLU A 125 -11.88 4.47 17.18
N ASN A 126 -11.23 5.62 16.98
CA ASN A 126 -11.90 6.86 16.59
C ASN A 126 -12.61 6.72 15.24
N ILE A 127 -11.96 6.13 14.23
CA ILE A 127 -12.60 5.94 12.92
C ILE A 127 -13.65 4.83 12.96
N ASP A 128 -13.42 3.71 13.65
CA ASP A 128 -14.38 2.59 13.73
C ASP A 128 -15.72 3.04 14.35
N ASN A 129 -15.67 3.95 15.34
CA ASN A 129 -16.87 4.53 15.93
C ASN A 129 -17.73 5.30 14.93
N GLU A 130 -17.18 5.76 13.81
CA GLU A 130 -17.88 6.52 12.78
C GLU A 130 -18.25 5.67 11.55
N MET A 131 -17.71 4.46 11.42
CA MET A 131 -17.92 3.59 10.25
C MET A 131 -19.37 3.18 10.00
N TYR A 132 -20.24 3.26 11.02
CA TYR A 132 -21.68 3.03 10.84
C TYR A 132 -22.35 4.03 9.87
N LYS A 133 -21.70 5.15 9.56
CA LYS A 133 -22.19 6.14 8.58
C LYS A 133 -21.99 5.68 7.14
N TYR A 134 -20.95 4.89 6.87
CA TYR A 134 -20.53 4.52 5.52
C TYR A 134 -20.67 3.03 5.22
N PHE A 135 -20.72 2.19 6.25
CA PHE A 135 -20.86 0.75 6.12
C PHE A 135 -22.11 0.26 6.84
N SER A 136 -22.83 -0.70 6.25
CA SER A 136 -23.93 -1.37 6.94
C SER A 136 -23.39 -2.20 8.11
N SER A 137 -24.25 -2.58 9.06
CA SER A 137 -23.86 -3.51 10.14
C SER A 137 -23.38 -4.87 9.59
N ALA A 138 -23.86 -5.27 8.41
CA ALA A 138 -23.41 -6.48 7.76
C ALA A 138 -21.98 -6.33 7.19
N CYS A 139 -21.53 -5.11 6.90
CA CYS A 139 -20.21 -4.81 6.34
C CYS A 139 -19.23 -4.30 7.40
N ARG A 140 -19.34 -4.82 8.63
CA ARG A 140 -18.42 -4.55 9.74
C ARG A 140 -17.90 -5.86 10.34
N PRO A 141 -16.58 -5.98 10.60
CA PRO A 141 -16.03 -7.08 11.37
C PRO A 141 -16.64 -7.12 12.77
N ALA A 142 -16.86 -8.33 13.29
CA ALA A 142 -17.26 -8.52 14.69
C ALA A 142 -16.06 -8.39 15.65
N GLU A 143 -14.87 -8.73 15.17
CA GLU A 143 -13.62 -8.67 15.92
C GLU A 143 -12.96 -7.30 15.71
N LYS A 144 -12.25 -6.81 16.74
CA LYS A 144 -11.43 -5.59 16.63
C LYS A 144 -10.06 -5.94 16.07
N CYS A 145 -9.44 -4.98 15.38
CA CYS A 145 -8.03 -5.06 15.00
C CYS A 145 -7.14 -4.83 16.22
N VAL A 146 -6.15 -5.69 16.43
CA VAL A 146 -5.10 -5.50 17.44
C VAL A 146 -3.91 -4.79 16.80
N VAL A 147 -3.22 -3.92 17.53
CA VAL A 147 -1.96 -3.30 17.09
C VAL A 147 -0.81 -3.95 17.84
N GLU A 148 0.17 -4.49 17.12
CA GLU A 148 1.36 -5.11 17.72
C GLU A 148 2.65 -4.66 17.05
N ARG A 149 3.77 -4.74 17.78
CA ARG A 149 5.10 -4.54 17.22
C ARG A 149 5.50 -5.77 16.40
N VAL A 150 6.13 -5.54 15.26
CA VAL A 150 6.81 -6.61 14.52
C VAL A 150 7.80 -7.34 15.44
N PRO A 151 7.79 -8.68 15.52
CA PRO A 151 8.73 -9.41 16.36
C PRO A 151 10.18 -9.04 16.03
N HIS A 152 11.01 -8.81 17.05
CA HIS A 152 12.37 -8.27 16.88
C HIS A 152 13.21 -9.00 15.81
N PHE A 153 13.12 -10.34 15.76
CA PHE A 153 13.86 -11.15 14.79
C PHE A 153 13.41 -10.97 13.32
N LYS A 154 12.28 -10.30 13.06
CA LYS A 154 11.75 -9.99 11.72
C LYS A 154 11.90 -8.52 11.32
N GLU A 155 12.22 -7.64 12.26
CA GLU A 155 12.23 -6.19 12.05
C GLU A 155 13.11 -5.73 10.89
N ALA A 156 14.27 -6.37 10.70
CA ALA A 156 15.24 -6.04 9.66
C ALA A 156 14.74 -6.35 8.24
N THR A 157 13.79 -7.27 8.08
CA THR A 157 13.33 -7.75 6.76
C THR A 157 11.84 -7.49 6.51
N THR A 158 11.19 -6.79 7.43
CA THR A 158 9.76 -6.46 7.35
C THR A 158 9.59 -5.00 6.88
N PRO A 159 8.57 -4.70 6.07
CA PRO A 159 8.19 -3.31 5.76
C PRO A 159 7.83 -2.53 7.04
N LEU A 160 7.51 -1.24 6.89
CA LEU A 160 7.09 -0.38 7.98
C LEU A 160 5.87 -0.94 8.73
N ALA A 161 4.94 -1.54 8.00
CA ALA A 161 3.70 -2.07 8.55
C ALA A 161 3.14 -3.19 7.65
N TYR A 162 2.30 -4.04 8.24
CA TYR A 162 1.43 -4.95 7.51
C TYR A 162 0.28 -5.43 8.39
N TYR A 163 -0.85 -5.76 7.77
CA TYR A 163 -1.94 -6.47 8.39
C TYR A 163 -1.79 -7.99 8.25
N PHE A 164 -2.08 -8.72 9.32
CA PHE A 164 -2.20 -10.17 9.33
C PHE A 164 -3.62 -10.58 9.73
N PRO A 165 -4.30 -11.41 8.91
CA PRO A 165 -5.68 -11.78 9.17
C PRO A 165 -5.84 -12.69 10.38
N ALA A 166 -7.02 -12.63 11.01
CA ALA A 166 -7.38 -13.52 12.09
C ALA A 166 -7.29 -15.00 11.65
N ALA A 167 -6.87 -15.86 12.58
CA ALA A 167 -6.91 -17.29 12.37
C ALA A 167 -8.36 -17.76 12.30
N LEU A 168 -8.67 -18.66 11.36
CA LEU A 168 -10.03 -19.18 11.18
C LEU A 168 -10.54 -20.00 12.39
N ASP A 169 -9.64 -20.44 13.27
CA ASP A 169 -9.97 -21.12 14.52
C ASP A 169 -10.18 -20.16 15.70
N GLY A 170 -10.08 -18.85 15.47
CA GLY A 170 -10.32 -17.79 16.45
C GLY A 170 -9.22 -17.62 17.49
N LYS A 171 -8.09 -18.33 17.39
CA LYS A 171 -7.02 -18.27 18.40
C LYS A 171 -6.09 -17.07 18.25
N THR A 172 -6.00 -16.52 17.04
CA THR A 172 -5.15 -15.36 16.75
C THR A 172 -6.03 -14.28 16.14
N PRO A 173 -6.08 -13.08 16.73
CA PRO A 173 -6.88 -11.98 16.21
C PRO A 173 -6.28 -11.44 14.91
N GLY A 174 -7.06 -10.63 14.19
CA GLY A 174 -6.52 -9.80 13.12
C GLY A 174 -5.61 -8.72 13.69
N THR A 175 -4.38 -8.64 13.21
CA THR A 175 -3.34 -7.80 13.80
C THR A 175 -2.72 -6.87 12.77
N PHE A 176 -2.76 -5.56 13.04
CA PHE A 176 -1.90 -4.57 12.39
C PHE A 176 -0.54 -4.59 13.10
N PHE A 177 0.47 -5.10 12.40
CA PHE A 177 1.85 -5.05 12.84
C PHE A 177 2.53 -3.75 12.41
N ILE A 178 3.14 -3.03 13.34
CA ILE A 178 3.98 -1.85 13.10
C ILE A 178 5.45 -2.18 13.40
N ASN A 179 6.35 -1.84 12.47
CA ASN A 179 7.78 -2.06 12.63
C ASN A 179 8.39 -0.89 13.40
N LEU A 180 8.95 -1.17 14.58
CA LEU A 180 9.51 -0.17 15.48
C LEU A 180 11.03 -0.34 15.66
N ARG A 181 11.69 -0.91 14.63
CA ARG A 181 13.16 -1.03 14.59
C ARG A 181 13.84 0.32 14.77
N ASN A 182 13.28 1.34 14.14
CA ASN A 182 13.73 2.72 14.19
C ASN A 182 12.50 3.62 14.30
N ILE A 183 12.35 4.29 15.45
CA ILE A 183 11.21 5.18 15.68
C ILE A 183 11.24 6.39 14.74
N ASP A 184 12.42 6.76 14.23
CA ASP A 184 12.57 7.85 13.26
C ASP A 184 11.91 7.54 11.91
N GLU A 185 11.51 6.28 11.64
CA GLU A 185 10.70 5.92 10.46
C GLU A 185 9.20 6.27 10.65
N ILE A 186 8.77 6.57 11.88
CA ILE A 186 7.38 6.91 12.20
C ILE A 186 7.20 8.42 12.11
N SER A 187 6.22 8.86 11.34
CA SER A 187 5.81 10.27 11.22
C SER A 187 4.34 10.40 11.60
N LYS A 188 4.04 11.20 12.63
CA LYS A 188 2.69 11.33 13.19
C LYS A 188 1.64 11.71 12.13
N PHE A 189 1.98 12.62 11.23
CA PHE A 189 1.08 13.04 10.16
C PHE A 189 0.75 11.94 9.13
N LYS A 190 1.50 10.84 9.08
CA LYS A 190 1.21 9.68 8.22
C LYS A 190 0.44 8.57 8.93
N MET A 191 0.28 8.64 10.26
CA MET A 191 -0.31 7.55 11.04
C MET A 191 -1.77 7.28 10.68
N ASN A 192 -2.58 8.31 10.44
CA ASN A 192 -3.99 8.15 10.06
C ASN A 192 -4.14 7.32 8.80
N THR A 193 -3.48 7.72 7.71
CA THR A 193 -3.60 7.04 6.42
C THR A 193 -3.12 5.58 6.51
N LEU A 194 -2.02 5.33 7.24
CA LEU A 194 -1.52 3.97 7.44
C LEU A 194 -2.49 3.11 8.27
N ALA A 195 -3.06 3.66 9.34
CA ALA A 195 -4.06 2.96 10.15
C ALA A 195 -5.32 2.63 9.34
N TYR A 196 -5.75 3.55 8.47
CA TYR A 196 -6.92 3.35 7.61
C TYR A 196 -6.67 2.29 6.55
N HIS A 197 -5.43 2.21 6.04
CA HIS A 197 -4.98 1.20 5.09
C HIS A 197 -4.94 -0.20 5.70
N GLU A 198 -4.22 -0.37 6.81
CA GLU A 198 -3.94 -1.69 7.41
C GLU A 198 -5.10 -2.21 8.27
N ALA A 199 -5.83 -1.31 8.93
CA ALA A 199 -6.86 -1.68 9.88
C ALA A 199 -8.27 -1.27 9.40
N VAL A 200 -8.81 -0.18 9.94
CA VAL A 200 -10.20 0.21 9.74
C VAL A 200 -10.28 1.50 8.91
N PRO A 201 -10.99 1.51 7.76
CA PRO A 201 -11.80 0.44 7.17
C PRO A 201 -11.09 -0.38 6.08
N GLY A 202 -9.76 -0.38 6.02
CA GLY A 202 -8.96 -1.09 5.02
C GLY A 202 -8.87 -2.62 5.22
N HIS A 203 -7.65 -3.15 5.29
CA HIS A 203 -7.40 -4.61 5.21
C HIS A 203 -8.10 -5.41 6.29
N HIS A 204 -8.06 -4.97 7.55
CA HIS A 204 -8.79 -5.67 8.62
C HIS A 204 -10.28 -5.78 8.31
N PHE A 205 -10.90 -4.69 7.86
CA PHE A 205 -12.31 -4.69 7.48
C PHE A 205 -12.58 -5.66 6.34
N GLN A 206 -11.87 -5.51 5.22
CA GLN A 206 -12.10 -6.31 4.02
C GLN A 206 -11.87 -7.80 4.25
N ILE A 207 -10.76 -8.19 4.87
CA ILE A 207 -10.40 -9.60 5.03
C ILE A 207 -11.28 -10.27 6.09
N SER A 208 -11.53 -9.63 7.22
CA SER A 208 -12.40 -10.19 8.27
C SER A 208 -13.83 -10.42 7.74
N ILE A 209 -14.33 -9.47 6.94
CA ILE A 209 -15.61 -9.63 6.26
C ILE A 209 -15.56 -10.82 5.30
N ALA A 210 -14.56 -10.91 4.42
CA ALA A 210 -14.41 -12.04 3.48
C ALA A 210 -14.41 -13.40 4.20
N GLN A 211 -13.68 -13.51 5.32
CA GLN A 211 -13.64 -14.72 6.13
C GLN A 211 -15.00 -15.05 6.78
N SER A 212 -15.83 -14.05 7.07
CA SER A 212 -17.16 -14.22 7.68
C SER A 212 -18.25 -14.72 6.71
N LEU A 213 -18.04 -14.64 5.39
CA LEU A 213 -19.04 -14.99 4.37
C LEU A 213 -19.20 -16.50 4.19
N LYS A 214 -19.73 -17.21 5.20
CA LYS A 214 -19.88 -18.68 5.22
C LYS A 214 -20.75 -19.25 4.10
N HIS A 215 -21.57 -18.43 3.44
CA HIS A 215 -22.36 -18.83 2.28
C HIS A 215 -21.53 -18.95 0.98
N LEU A 216 -20.31 -18.41 0.96
CA LEU A 216 -19.39 -18.55 -0.16
C LEU A 216 -18.48 -19.79 -0.01
N PRO A 217 -18.09 -20.43 -1.14
CA PRO A 217 -17.06 -21.46 -1.14
C PRO A 217 -15.77 -21.01 -0.46
N PHE A 218 -15.10 -21.95 0.22
CA PHE A 218 -13.89 -21.66 0.99
C PHE A 218 -12.81 -20.93 0.17
N PHE A 219 -12.54 -21.37 -1.06
CA PHE A 219 -11.53 -20.74 -1.91
C PHE A 219 -11.84 -19.25 -2.19
N ARG A 220 -13.12 -18.87 -2.38
CA ARG A 220 -13.51 -17.46 -2.59
C ARG A 220 -13.28 -16.59 -1.35
N ARG A 221 -13.22 -17.20 -0.16
CA ARG A 221 -12.97 -16.49 1.10
C ARG A 221 -11.47 -16.33 1.40
N MET A 222 -10.61 -17.07 0.69
CA MET A 222 -9.19 -17.21 1.03
C MET A 222 -8.22 -16.83 -0.10
N VAL A 223 -8.63 -16.94 -1.36
CA VAL A 223 -7.76 -16.60 -2.51
C VAL A 223 -7.66 -15.07 -2.61
N PRO A 224 -6.45 -14.50 -2.50
CA PRO A 224 -6.25 -13.06 -2.58
C PRO A 224 -6.27 -12.59 -4.04
N PHE A 225 -6.93 -11.46 -4.29
CA PHE A 225 -6.84 -10.73 -5.56
C PHE A 225 -6.21 -9.38 -5.26
N THR A 226 -4.97 -9.18 -5.71
CA THR A 226 -4.14 -8.05 -5.26
C THR A 226 -4.80 -6.71 -5.54
N ALA A 227 -5.37 -6.50 -6.75
CA ALA A 227 -6.09 -5.26 -7.05
C ALA A 227 -7.32 -5.03 -6.20
N TYR A 228 -8.06 -6.09 -5.83
CA TYR A 228 -9.20 -5.93 -4.94
C TYR A 228 -8.76 -5.56 -3.52
N MET A 229 -7.79 -6.29 -2.97
CA MET A 229 -7.33 -6.07 -1.59
C MET A 229 -6.64 -4.72 -1.42
N GLU A 230 -5.67 -4.43 -2.29
CA GLU A 230 -4.90 -3.18 -2.21
C GLU A 230 -5.72 -2.00 -2.68
N GLY A 231 -6.54 -2.20 -3.72
CA GLY A 231 -7.45 -1.18 -4.21
C GLY A 231 -8.51 -0.80 -3.18
N TRP A 232 -9.03 -1.77 -2.40
CA TRP A 232 -9.94 -1.51 -1.30
C TRP A 232 -9.27 -0.64 -0.23
N ALA A 233 -8.09 -1.03 0.25
CA ALA A 233 -7.38 -0.29 1.29
C ALA A 233 -7.10 1.17 0.85
N LEU A 234 -6.65 1.35 -0.39
CA LEU A 234 -6.43 2.68 -0.96
C LEU A 234 -7.73 3.48 -1.18
N TYR A 235 -8.81 2.80 -1.59
CA TYR A 235 -10.14 3.41 -1.70
C TYR A 235 -10.62 3.90 -0.34
N THR A 236 -10.40 3.13 0.72
CA THR A 236 -10.81 3.51 2.07
C THR A 236 -9.98 4.65 2.66
N GLU A 237 -8.70 4.76 2.32
CA GLU A 237 -7.90 5.97 2.62
C GLU A 237 -8.53 7.21 1.95
N GLN A 238 -8.92 7.09 0.68
CA GLN A 238 -9.59 8.19 -0.02
C GLN A 238 -10.97 8.51 0.57
N LEU A 239 -11.78 7.51 0.91
CA LEU A 239 -13.05 7.72 1.60
C LEU A 239 -12.84 8.46 2.92
N ALA A 240 -11.80 8.09 3.69
CA ALA A 240 -11.49 8.77 4.94
C ALA A 240 -11.11 10.24 4.71
N ALA A 241 -10.39 10.54 3.63
CA ALA A 241 -10.06 11.90 3.22
C ALA A 241 -11.31 12.71 2.78
N GLU A 242 -12.17 12.13 1.96
CA GLU A 242 -13.43 12.74 1.49
C GLU A 242 -14.38 13.09 2.64
N GLU A 243 -14.42 12.25 3.67
CA GLU A 243 -15.31 12.38 4.83
C GLU A 243 -14.69 13.14 6.02
N GLY A 244 -13.51 13.75 5.83
CA GLY A 244 -12.92 14.66 6.80
C GLY A 244 -12.23 14.00 8.01
N PHE A 245 -11.85 12.72 7.91
CA PHE A 245 -11.13 12.03 9.00
C PHE A 245 -9.68 12.50 9.17
N HIS A 246 -9.12 13.16 8.16
CA HIS A 246 -7.86 13.88 8.26
C HIS A 246 -8.11 15.31 8.79
N GLN A 247 -8.31 15.42 10.10
CA GLN A 247 -8.70 16.69 10.75
C GLN A 247 -7.64 17.80 10.63
N SER A 248 -6.36 17.43 10.54
CA SER A 248 -5.28 18.39 10.32
C SER A 248 -4.81 18.35 8.87
N TRP A 249 -4.45 19.51 8.33
CA TRP A 249 -3.86 19.61 6.99
C TRP A 249 -2.54 18.84 6.90
N TYR A 250 -1.80 18.68 8.00
CA TYR A 250 -0.66 17.77 8.08
C TYR A 250 -1.06 16.32 7.81
N SER A 251 -2.11 15.83 8.49
CA SER A 251 -2.60 14.47 8.29
C SER A 251 -3.08 14.24 6.85
N TYR A 252 -3.73 15.24 6.25
CA TYR A 252 -4.15 15.20 4.85
C TYR A 252 -2.94 15.20 3.88
N LEU A 253 -1.87 15.95 4.16
CA LEU A 253 -0.62 15.85 3.40
C LEU A 253 0.03 14.46 3.53
N GLY A 254 -0.07 13.81 4.69
CA GLY A 254 0.39 12.43 4.88
C GLY A 254 -0.37 11.43 4.00
N TYR A 255 -1.69 11.59 3.91
CA TYR A 255 -2.53 10.86 2.96
C TYR A 255 -2.07 11.11 1.50
N LEU A 256 -1.89 12.36 1.11
CA LEU A 256 -1.44 12.68 -0.25
C LEU A 256 -0.06 12.10 -0.56
N ASP A 257 0.87 12.09 0.40
CA ASP A 257 2.21 11.51 0.22
C ASP A 257 2.13 10.00 -0.04
N TYR A 258 1.25 9.32 0.70
CA TYR A 258 0.95 7.92 0.49
C TYR A 258 0.33 7.66 -0.89
N GLN A 259 -0.63 8.49 -1.31
CA GLN A 259 -1.24 8.41 -2.64
C GLN A 259 -0.23 8.69 -3.76
N LEU A 260 0.69 9.63 -3.55
CA LEU A 260 1.74 9.99 -4.50
C LEU A 260 2.67 8.81 -4.73
N MET A 261 3.14 8.16 -3.65
CA MET A 261 3.94 6.95 -3.74
C MET A 261 3.24 5.83 -4.53
N ARG A 262 1.96 5.53 -4.24
CA ARG A 262 1.20 4.51 -5.01
C ARG A 262 0.93 4.93 -6.46
N SER A 263 0.91 6.22 -6.77
CA SER A 263 0.81 6.72 -8.14
C SER A 263 2.12 6.54 -8.90
N CYS A 264 3.25 6.84 -8.25
CA CYS A 264 4.58 6.61 -8.81
C CYS A 264 4.81 5.12 -9.14
N ARG A 265 4.28 4.19 -8.32
CA ARG A 265 4.31 2.74 -8.59
C ARG A 265 3.80 2.37 -9.99
N LEU A 266 2.74 3.01 -10.48
CA LEU A 266 2.25 2.78 -11.85
C LEU A 266 3.29 3.16 -12.90
N VAL A 267 3.96 4.31 -12.68
CA VAL A 267 4.93 4.87 -13.62
C VAL A 267 6.21 4.05 -13.62
N VAL A 268 6.72 3.66 -12.45
CA VAL A 268 8.00 2.94 -12.34
C VAL A 268 7.90 1.48 -12.72
N ASP A 269 6.82 0.78 -12.39
CA ASP A 269 6.65 -0.64 -12.78
C ASP A 269 6.54 -0.76 -14.31
N THR A 270 5.70 0.07 -14.94
CA THR A 270 5.63 0.18 -16.40
C THR A 270 6.89 0.80 -17.00
N GLY A 271 7.56 1.68 -16.26
CA GLY A 271 8.87 2.25 -16.59
C GLY A 271 9.89 1.15 -16.80
N ILE A 272 10.06 0.28 -15.81
CA ILE A 272 10.98 -0.86 -15.81
C ILE A 272 10.62 -1.86 -16.92
N HIS A 273 9.36 -2.30 -16.95
CA HIS A 273 8.97 -3.50 -17.69
C HIS A 273 8.48 -3.22 -19.12
N TRP A 274 8.06 -1.99 -19.42
CA TRP A 274 7.57 -1.59 -20.74
C TRP A 274 8.44 -0.49 -21.37
N LYS A 275 8.71 0.60 -20.65
CA LYS A 275 9.56 1.71 -21.13
C LYS A 275 11.07 1.41 -21.03
N ARG A 276 11.43 0.27 -20.45
CA ARG A 276 12.80 -0.25 -20.30
C ARG A 276 13.73 0.66 -19.49
N TRP A 277 13.20 1.32 -18.47
CA TRP A 277 14.01 2.11 -17.54
C TRP A 277 15.03 1.24 -16.81
N SER A 278 16.24 1.79 -16.62
CA SER A 278 17.25 1.19 -15.75
C SER A 278 16.85 1.31 -14.28
N ARG A 279 17.56 0.58 -13.42
CA ARG A 279 17.38 0.69 -11.96
C ARG A 279 17.62 2.13 -11.49
N GLU A 280 18.65 2.78 -12.01
CA GLU A 280 19.05 4.15 -11.68
C GLU A 280 17.98 5.14 -12.15
N GLN A 281 17.51 5.05 -13.40
CA GLN A 281 16.42 5.90 -13.90
C GLN A 281 15.16 5.77 -13.05
N THR A 282 14.88 4.56 -12.58
CA THR A 282 13.72 4.27 -11.71
C THR A 282 13.89 4.89 -10.32
N ILE A 283 15.09 4.76 -9.73
CA ILE A 283 15.44 5.39 -8.46
C ILE A 283 15.35 6.91 -8.58
N ASP A 284 15.93 7.49 -9.63
CA ASP A 284 15.92 8.93 -9.87
C ASP A 284 14.49 9.45 -10.00
N TYR A 285 13.63 8.75 -10.75
CA TYR A 285 12.21 9.11 -10.85
C TYR A 285 11.51 9.09 -9.49
N MET A 286 11.72 8.05 -8.67
CA MET A 286 11.13 7.97 -7.32
C MET A 286 11.67 9.06 -6.40
N MET A 287 12.98 9.34 -6.47
CA MET A 287 13.62 10.42 -5.71
C MET A 287 13.04 11.77 -6.11
N GLU A 288 12.78 12.03 -7.38
CA GLU A 288 12.23 13.30 -7.86
C GLU A 288 10.74 13.48 -7.57
N ASN A 289 9.98 12.39 -7.44
CA ASN A 289 8.52 12.44 -7.38
C ASN A 289 7.91 12.01 -6.05
N THR A 290 8.70 11.54 -5.09
CA THR A 290 8.23 11.13 -3.75
C THR A 290 9.04 11.79 -2.64
N CYS A 291 8.54 11.72 -1.41
CA CYS A 291 9.25 12.19 -0.21
C CYS A 291 9.96 11.05 0.54
N MET A 292 10.03 9.86 -0.07
CA MET A 292 10.68 8.70 0.54
C MET A 292 12.20 8.89 0.62
N ASN A 293 12.83 8.26 1.61
CA ASN A 293 14.28 8.25 1.68
C ASN A 293 14.89 7.28 0.65
N LYS A 294 16.18 7.45 0.35
CA LYS A 294 16.86 6.71 -0.71
C LYS A 294 16.90 5.20 -0.45
N GLU A 295 17.07 4.76 0.79
CA GLU A 295 17.18 3.34 1.14
C GLU A 295 15.85 2.62 0.97
N GLU A 296 14.74 3.27 1.35
CA GLU A 296 13.38 2.80 1.09
C GLU A 296 13.10 2.71 -0.42
N ILE A 297 13.47 3.75 -1.18
CA ILE A 297 13.29 3.76 -2.64
C ILE A 297 14.06 2.61 -3.29
N ILE A 298 15.32 2.39 -2.90
CA ILE A 298 16.12 1.27 -3.43
C ILE A 298 15.42 -0.06 -3.17
N THR A 299 14.97 -0.29 -1.94
CA THR A 299 14.30 -1.54 -1.53
C THR A 299 13.02 -1.77 -2.35
N GLU A 300 12.21 -0.73 -2.53
CA GLU A 300 10.97 -0.79 -3.31
C GLU A 300 11.24 -1.00 -4.81
N VAL A 301 12.20 -0.27 -5.38
CA VAL A 301 12.56 -0.40 -6.81
C VAL A 301 13.06 -1.81 -7.11
N GLU A 302 13.93 -2.38 -6.26
CA GLU A 302 14.42 -3.76 -6.42
C GLU A 302 13.29 -4.78 -6.34
N ARG A 303 12.28 -4.55 -5.49
CA ARG A 303 11.06 -5.36 -5.45
C ARG A 303 10.30 -5.32 -6.78
N TYR A 304 10.18 -4.15 -7.41
CA TYR A 304 9.44 -4.00 -8.66
C TYR A 304 10.08 -4.82 -9.79
N PHE A 305 11.41 -4.89 -9.84
CA PHE A 305 12.12 -5.73 -10.82
C PHE A 305 11.82 -7.23 -10.73
N VAL A 306 11.58 -7.75 -9.51
CA VAL A 306 11.34 -9.18 -9.28
C VAL A 306 9.85 -9.54 -9.16
N PHE A 307 8.96 -8.54 -9.12
CA PHE A 307 7.52 -8.75 -8.98
C PHE A 307 6.70 -7.90 -9.98
N PRO A 308 6.84 -8.16 -11.30
CA PRO A 308 6.29 -7.32 -12.36
C PRO A 308 4.77 -7.17 -12.26
N GLY A 309 4.27 -5.94 -12.36
CA GLY A 309 2.83 -5.63 -12.43
C GLY A 309 2.13 -5.58 -11.07
N GLN A 310 2.72 -6.14 -10.01
CA GLN A 310 2.13 -6.13 -8.67
C GLN A 310 1.99 -4.71 -8.13
N ALA A 311 2.99 -3.85 -8.34
CA ALA A 311 2.97 -2.48 -7.83
C ALA A 311 1.82 -1.65 -8.45
N CYS A 312 1.34 -2.03 -9.65
CA CYS A 312 0.23 -1.37 -10.32
C CYS A 312 -1.14 -1.69 -9.70
N SER A 313 -1.27 -2.79 -8.95
CA SER A 313 -2.57 -3.26 -8.46
C SER A 313 -3.25 -2.28 -7.49
N TYR A 314 -2.45 -1.58 -6.68
CA TYR A 314 -2.92 -0.62 -5.67
C TYR A 314 -3.80 0.46 -6.28
N MET A 315 -3.21 1.29 -7.15
CA MET A 315 -3.90 2.44 -7.71
C MET A 315 -4.95 2.02 -8.75
N ILE A 316 -4.68 0.98 -9.57
CA ILE A 316 -5.68 0.49 -10.53
C ILE A 316 -6.92 -0.07 -9.82
N GLY A 317 -6.74 -0.85 -8.76
CA GLY A 317 -7.85 -1.36 -7.96
C GLY A 317 -8.69 -0.24 -7.36
N CYS A 318 -8.03 0.77 -6.78
CA CYS A 318 -8.68 1.95 -6.21
C CYS A 318 -9.50 2.72 -7.26
N GLN A 319 -8.89 3.05 -8.40
CA GLN A 319 -9.58 3.73 -9.51
C GLN A 319 -10.75 2.93 -10.05
N THR A 320 -10.64 1.59 -10.04
CA THR A 320 -11.75 0.74 -10.46
C THR A 320 -12.93 0.83 -9.50
N ILE A 321 -12.68 0.75 -8.18
CA ILE A 321 -13.74 0.91 -7.17
C ILE A 321 -14.38 2.30 -7.26
N LEU A 322 -13.58 3.36 -7.40
CA LEU A 322 -14.07 4.74 -7.57
C LEU A 322 -14.91 4.89 -8.83
N SER A 323 -14.48 4.31 -9.96
CA SER A 323 -15.26 4.34 -11.20
C SER A 323 -16.59 3.59 -11.06
N LEU A 324 -16.61 2.46 -10.35
CA LEU A 324 -17.86 1.74 -10.03
C LEU A 324 -18.78 2.57 -9.13
N ARG A 325 -18.22 3.29 -8.15
CA ARG A 325 -18.96 4.21 -7.27
C ARG A 325 -19.59 5.34 -8.08
N GLU A 326 -18.83 5.98 -8.95
CA GLU A 326 -19.30 7.05 -9.83
C GLU A 326 -20.40 6.56 -10.78
N LYS A 327 -20.21 5.39 -11.42
CA LYS A 327 -21.25 4.77 -12.26
C LYS A 327 -22.54 4.51 -11.48
N ALA A 328 -22.43 4.00 -10.26
CA ALA A 328 -23.59 3.76 -9.40
C ALA A 328 -24.29 5.07 -9.00
N GLN A 329 -23.53 6.12 -8.68
CA GLN A 329 -24.05 7.46 -8.39
C GLN A 329 -24.84 8.02 -9.58
N LEU A 330 -24.26 7.96 -10.78
CA LEU A 330 -24.89 8.44 -12.01
C LEU A 330 -26.16 7.64 -12.36
N ALA A 331 -26.13 6.32 -12.19
CA ALA A 331 -27.26 5.46 -12.52
C ALA A 331 -28.42 5.57 -11.52
N LEU A 332 -28.13 5.78 -10.23
CA LEU A 332 -29.14 5.77 -9.16
C LEU A 332 -29.60 7.18 -8.76
N GLY A 333 -28.83 8.24 -9.07
CA GLY A 333 -29.14 9.61 -8.68
C GLY A 333 -29.43 9.73 -7.17
N ASP A 334 -30.55 10.35 -6.81
CA ASP A 334 -30.99 10.52 -5.41
C ASP A 334 -31.21 9.21 -4.65
N LYS A 335 -31.28 8.06 -5.34
CA LYS A 335 -31.41 6.73 -4.72
C LYS A 335 -30.06 6.10 -4.39
N PHE A 336 -28.95 6.72 -4.78
CA PHE A 336 -27.62 6.23 -4.43
C PHE A 336 -27.44 6.21 -2.92
N ASP A 337 -26.92 5.11 -2.42
CA ASP A 337 -26.64 4.89 -1.00
C ASP A 337 -25.26 4.25 -0.88
N LEU A 338 -24.34 4.96 -0.23
CA LEU A 338 -22.96 4.52 -0.09
C LEU A 338 -22.82 3.22 0.71
N LYS A 339 -23.68 3.00 1.72
CA LYS A 339 -23.68 1.74 2.48
C LYS A 339 -24.07 0.58 1.59
N LYS A 340 -25.10 0.75 0.77
CA LYS A 340 -25.54 -0.28 -0.19
C LYS A 340 -24.49 -0.55 -1.26
N PHE A 341 -23.76 0.48 -1.69
CA PHE A 341 -22.62 0.32 -2.59
C PHE A 341 -21.54 -0.57 -1.97
N HIS A 342 -21.12 -0.29 -0.72
CA HIS A 342 -20.16 -1.12 -0.01
C HIS A 342 -20.67 -2.54 0.24
N ASP A 343 -21.96 -2.72 0.56
CA ASP A 343 -22.58 -4.04 0.68
C ASP A 343 -22.50 -4.85 -0.62
N GLY A 344 -22.69 -4.17 -1.77
CA GLY A 344 -22.56 -4.76 -3.09
C GLY A 344 -21.14 -5.25 -3.37
N ILE A 345 -20.12 -4.42 -3.07
CA ILE A 345 -18.70 -4.81 -3.19
C ILE A 345 -18.41 -6.04 -2.33
N LYS A 346 -18.84 -5.99 -1.07
CA LYS A 346 -18.68 -7.09 -0.10
C LYS A 346 -19.27 -8.40 -0.63
N ASN A 347 -20.52 -8.40 -1.09
CA ASN A 347 -21.22 -9.63 -1.44
C ASN A 347 -20.60 -10.36 -2.65
N ASN A 348 -19.90 -9.60 -3.51
CA ASN A 348 -19.20 -10.18 -4.65
C ASN A 348 -17.81 -10.71 -4.31
N ASN A 349 -17.31 -10.44 -3.08
CA ASN A 349 -16.06 -10.91 -2.46
C ASN A 349 -15.03 -11.49 -3.44
N SER A 350 -14.00 -10.67 -3.73
CA SER A 350 -12.82 -11.13 -4.46
C SER A 350 -13.14 -11.65 -5.87
N TYR A 351 -14.08 -11.01 -6.57
CA TYR A 351 -14.23 -11.22 -8.00
C TYR A 351 -13.33 -10.24 -8.75
N ASN A 352 -12.94 -10.62 -9.97
CA ASN A 352 -12.28 -9.72 -10.91
C ASN A 352 -13.06 -8.40 -10.92
N LEU A 353 -12.42 -7.30 -10.50
CA LEU A 353 -13.08 -6.00 -10.32
C LEU A 353 -13.70 -5.45 -11.62
N LEU A 354 -13.41 -6.09 -12.75
CA LEU A 354 -13.74 -5.63 -14.09
C LEU A 354 -14.65 -6.56 -14.89
N ASN A 355 -15.10 -7.70 -14.33
CA ASN A 355 -16.05 -8.61 -14.99
C ASN A 355 -17.34 -8.80 -14.22
#